data_AF-A0A554LN15-F1
#
_entry.id   AF-A0A554LN15-F1
#
_cell.length_a   1.000
_cell.length_b   1.000
_cell.length_c   1.000
_cell.angle_alpha   90.00
_cell.angle_beta   90.00
_cell.angle_gamma   90.00
#
_symmetry.space_group_name_H-M   'P 1'
#
loop_
_entity.id
_entity.type
_entity.pdbx_description
1 polymer ?
#
loop_
_entity_poly.entity_id
_entity_poly.type
_entity_poly.pdbx_seq_one_letter_code
_entity_poly.pdbx_strand_id
1 'polypeptide(L)'
;MRNDIWLENRLEYIFRKYFSDIPATNQIHIKFGRNSYRQLGCIKSQSKSQIKQIRENSPTIIVISGFFRDEEIPNFVIDGA
;
A
#
# COMPACT_ATOMS: atom_id res chain seq x y z
N MET A 1 -16.13 9.42 -2.04
CA MET A 1 -14.88 8.85 -2.62
C MET A 1 -13.89 8.61 -1.50
N ARG A 2 -13.24 7.46 -1.49
CA ARG A 2 -12.19 7.12 -0.53
C ARG A 2 -11.01 8.09 -0.66
N ASN A 3 -10.43 8.45 0.48
CA ASN A 3 -9.30 9.37 0.60
C ASN A 3 -8.07 8.66 1.19
N ASP A 4 -6.95 9.37 1.29
CA ASP A 4 -5.71 8.79 1.77
C ASP A 4 -5.81 8.33 3.25
N ILE A 5 -6.60 9.02 4.08
CA ILE A 5 -6.89 8.61 5.47
C ILE A 5 -7.60 7.25 5.52
N TRP A 6 -8.62 7.04 4.68
CA TRP A 6 -9.29 5.75 4.55
C TRP A 6 -8.30 4.64 4.21
N LEU A 7 -7.35 4.95 3.32
CA LEU A 7 -6.38 4.01 2.82
C LEU A 7 -5.33 3.62 3.88
N GLU A 8 -4.88 4.59 4.68
CA GLU A 8 -4.00 4.36 5.82
C GLU A 8 -4.70 3.48 6.87
N ASN A 9 -5.94 3.80 7.24
CA ASN A 9 -6.74 2.97 8.14
C ASN A 9 -6.94 1.55 7.59
N ARG A 10 -7.09 1.42 6.27
CA ARG A 10 -7.26 0.12 5.63
C ARG A 10 -5.98 -0.71 5.67
N LEU A 11 -4.83 -0.08 5.42
CA LEU A 11 -3.52 -0.71 5.58
C LEU A 11 -3.32 -1.19 7.01
N GLU A 12 -3.62 -0.36 8.01
CA GLU A 12 -3.50 -0.75 9.42
C GLU A 12 -4.37 -1.97 9.75
N TYR A 13 -5.63 -1.97 9.29
CA TYR A 13 -6.53 -3.12 9.47
C TYR A 13 -5.97 -4.41 8.85
N ILE A 14 -5.52 -4.36 7.60
CA ILE A 14 -4.95 -5.52 6.88
C ILE A 14 -3.69 -6.00 7.58
N PHE A 15 -2.80 -5.08 7.97
CA PHE A 15 -1.55 -5.41 8.64
C PHE A 15 -1.81 -6.11 9.97
N ARG A 16 -2.69 -5.55 10.81
CA ARG A 16 -3.07 -6.17 12.09
C ARG A 16 -3.79 -7.50 11.93
N LYS A 17 -4.59 -7.67 10.87
CA LYS A 17 -5.37 -8.89 10.66
C LYS A 17 -4.53 -10.06 10.15
N TYR A 18 -3.61 -9.80 9.24
CA TYR A 18 -2.90 -10.86 8.51
C TYR A 18 -1.40 -10.94 8.83
N PHE A 19 -0.82 -9.91 9.42
CA PHE A 19 0.62 -9.80 9.69
C PHE A 19 0.90 -9.36 11.14
N SER A 20 0.01 -9.70 12.08
CA SER A 20 0.11 -9.30 13.50
C SER A 20 1.38 -9.78 14.21
N ASP A 21 1.96 -10.87 13.71
CA ASP A 21 3.16 -11.53 14.22
C ASP A 21 4.45 -11.02 13.56
N ILE A 22 4.34 -10.18 12.53
CA ILE A 22 5.48 -9.65 11.78
C ILE A 22 5.74 -8.20 12.19
N PRO A 23 6.93 -7.87 12.71
CA PRO A 23 7.27 -6.50 13.04
C PRO A 23 7.40 -5.65 11.76
N ALA A 24 6.81 -4.46 11.76
CA ALA A 24 7.03 -3.47 10.71
C ALA A 24 8.44 -2.86 10.89
N THR A 25 9.45 -3.46 10.27
CA THR A 25 10.86 -3.06 10.41
C THR A 25 11.18 -1.75 9.69
N ASN A 26 10.33 -1.33 8.75
CA ASN A 26 10.49 -0.12 7.97
C ASN A 26 9.16 0.64 7.85
N GLN A 27 9.25 1.93 7.48
CA GLN A 27 8.06 2.75 7.29
C GLN A 27 7.34 2.35 6.01
N ILE A 28 6.05 2.00 6.12
CA ILE A 28 5.19 1.66 4.98
C ILE A 28 4.20 2.81 4.75
N HIS A 29 4.23 3.36 3.54
CA HIS A 29 3.27 4.36 3.08
C HIS A 29 2.37 3.75 2.03
N ILE A 30 1.08 4.08 2.06
CA ILE A 30 0.13 3.69 1.03
C ILE A 30 -0.53 4.93 0.44
N LYS A 31 -0.74 4.95 -0.87
CA LYS A 31 -1.42 6.06 -1.57
C LYS A 31 -2.16 5.60 -2.81
N PHE A 32 -3.14 6.38 -3.22
CA PHE A 32 -3.72 6.24 -4.55
C PHE A 32 -2.77 6.83 -5.62
N GLY A 33 -2.56 6.06 -6.68
CA GLY A 33 -1.87 6.49 -7.89
C GLY A 33 -2.83 7.08 -8.93
N ARG A 34 -2.37 7.10 -10.19
CA ARG A 34 -3.24 7.44 -11.33
C ARG A 34 -4.25 6.32 -11.59
N ASN A 35 -5.31 6.65 -12.31
CA ASN A 35 -6.24 5.66 -12.84
C ASN A 35 -5.49 4.74 -13.83
N SER A 36 -5.43 3.45 -13.51
CA SER A 36 -4.72 2.45 -14.30
C SER A 36 -5.58 1.21 -14.47
N TYR A 37 -5.84 0.85 -15.73
CA TYR A 37 -6.60 -0.34 -16.09
C TYR A 37 -5.74 -1.62 -16.10
N ARG A 38 -4.44 -1.47 -16.35
CA ARG A 38 -3.52 -2.60 -16.57
C ARG A 38 -2.75 -3.04 -15.33
N GLN A 39 -2.67 -2.16 -14.32
CA GLN A 39 -1.97 -2.42 -13.07
C GLN A 39 -2.80 -1.88 -11.92
N LEU A 40 -3.29 -2.79 -11.07
CA LEU A 40 -4.14 -2.46 -9.93
C LEU A 40 -3.36 -1.89 -8.74
N GLY A 41 -2.06 -2.15 -8.69
CA GLY A 41 -1.16 -1.55 -7.72
C GLY A 41 0.28 -1.99 -7.92
N CYS A 42 1.18 -1.42 -7.12
CA CYS A 42 2.59 -1.79 -7.07
C CYS A 42 3.18 -1.46 -5.70
N ILE A 43 4.24 -2.16 -5.35
CA ILE A 43 5.04 -1.90 -4.14
C ILE A 43 6.42 -1.46 -4.60
N LYS A 44 6.91 -0.34 -4.05
CA LYS A 44 8.19 0.26 -4.41
C LYS A 44 9.00 0.53 -3.16
N SER A 45 10.31 0.29 -3.20
CA SER A 45 11.24 0.84 -2.21
C SER A 45 11.61 2.26 -2.62
N GLN A 46 11.66 3.18 -1.65
CA GLN A 46 12.12 4.56 -1.88
C GLN A 46 13.65 4.66 -1.92
N SER A 47 14.39 3.56 -1.72
CA SER A 47 15.85 3.57 -1.85
C SER A 47 16.28 3.84 -3.29
N LYS A 48 17.03 4.92 -3.50
CA LYS A 48 17.74 5.20 -4.74
C LYS A 48 19.09 4.47 -4.83
N SER A 49 19.52 3.82 -3.76
CA SER A 49 20.86 3.23 -3.65
C SER A 49 20.84 1.72 -3.88
N GLN A 50 21.82 1.23 -4.64
CA GLN A 50 21.99 -0.20 -4.92
C GLN A 50 22.55 -0.97 -3.70
N ILE A 51 22.99 -0.26 -2.66
CA ILE A 51 23.60 -0.85 -1.46
C ILE A 51 22.51 -1.55 -0.63
N LYS A 52 22.68 -2.87 -0.42
CA LYS A 52 21.72 -3.77 0.21
C LYS A 52 21.32 -3.33 1.63
N GLN A 53 22.26 -2.87 2.45
CA GLN A 53 22.00 -2.42 3.83
C GLN A 53 21.09 -1.18 3.90
N ILE A 54 21.14 -0.28 2.93
CA ILE A 54 20.27 0.91 2.89
C ILE A 54 18.82 0.51 2.56
N ARG A 55 18.61 -0.64 1.91
CA ARG A 55 17.27 -1.13 1.56
C ARG A 55 16.47 -1.59 2.77
N GLU A 56 17.13 -2.16 3.79
CA GLU A 56 16.46 -2.74 4.96
C GLU A 56 15.69 -1.69 5.77
N ASN A 57 16.17 -0.45 5.81
CA ASN A 57 15.49 0.68 6.45
C ASN A 57 14.80 1.62 5.47
N SER A 58 14.75 1.28 4.18
CA SER A 58 14.16 2.16 3.18
C SER A 58 12.64 2.19 3.30
N PRO A 59 11.99 3.37 3.21
CA PRO A 59 10.53 3.43 3.19
C PRO A 59 9.97 2.62 2.03
N THR A 60 8.93 1.84 2.30
CA THR A 60 8.15 1.15 1.28
C THR A 60 6.95 2.03 0.91
N ILE A 61 6.69 2.17 -0.39
CA ILE A 61 5.54 2.89 -0.92
C ILE A 61 4.67 1.88 -1.67
N ILE A 62 3.47 1.65 -1.17
CA ILE A 62 2.40 0.93 -1.83
C ILE A 62 1.56 1.95 -2.61
N VAL A 63 1.41 1.73 -3.91
CA VAL A 63 0.56 2.56 -4.75
C VAL A 63 -0.55 1.68 -5.29
N ILE A 64 -1.80 2.07 -5.07
CA ILE A 64 -2.96 1.37 -5.64
C ILE A 64 -3.62 2.23 -6.74
N SER A 65 -4.34 1.60 -7.66
CA SER A 65 -4.99 2.30 -8.77
C SER A 65 -5.96 3.36 -8.26
N GLY A 66 -5.99 4.52 -8.93
CA GLY A 66 -6.90 5.62 -8.58
C GLY A 66 -8.39 5.25 -8.73
N PHE A 67 -8.72 4.23 -9.53
CA PHE A 67 -10.09 3.72 -9.66
C PHE A 67 -10.66 3.25 -8.33
N PHE A 68 -9.83 2.74 -7.42
CA PHE A 68 -10.27 2.27 -6.11
C PHE A 68 -10.72 3.38 -5.15
N ARG A 69 -10.61 4.66 -5.55
CA ARG A 69 -11.27 5.76 -4.83
C ARG A 69 -12.80 5.70 -4.94
N ASP A 70 -13.31 5.03 -5.96
CA ASP A 70 -14.74 4.86 -6.20
C ASP A 70 -15.34 3.87 -5.21
N GLU A 71 -16.34 4.33 -4.46
CA GLU A 71 -17.01 3.54 -3.41
C GLU A 71 -17.94 2.47 -3.97
N GLU A 72 -18.31 2.54 -5.26
CA GLU A 72 -19.03 1.45 -5.94
C GLU A 72 -18.20 0.17 -6.00
N ILE A 73 -16.87 0.30 -5.98
CA ILE A 73 -15.97 -0.86 -5.93
C ILE A 73 -15.98 -1.43 -4.50
N PRO A 74 -16.35 -2.70 -4.29
CA PRO A 74 -16.41 -3.29 -2.95
C PRO A 74 -15.04 -3.37 -2.26
N ASN A 75 -15.04 -3.30 -0.92
CA ASN A 75 -13.80 -3.35 -0.14
C ASN A 75 -13.01 -4.65 -0.32
N PHE A 76 -13.68 -5.80 -0.51
CA PHE A 76 -12.99 -7.09 -0.69
C PHE A 76 -12.12 -7.12 -1.96
N VAL A 77 -12.53 -6.40 -3.01
CA VAL A 77 -11.75 -6.25 -4.25
C VAL A 77 -10.45 -5.50 -3.98
N ILE A 78 -10.49 -4.51 -3.07
CA ILE A 78 -9.32 -3.70 -2.71
C ILE A 78 -8.39 -4.47 -1.79
N ASP A 79 -8.94 -5.28 -0.88
CA ASP A 79 -8.16 -6.12 0.03
C ASP A 79 -7.45 -7.29 -0.67
N GLY A 80 -7.98 -7.75 -1.80
CA GLY A 80 -7.53 -8.97 -2.47
C GLY A 80 -7.93 -10.26 -1.73
N ALA A 81 -9.08 -10.24 -1.05
CA ALA A 81 -9.62 -11.35 -0.26
C ALA A 81 -10.77 -12.07 -0.98
#